data_AF-A0A4Q3SCL7-F1
#
_entry.id   AF-A0A4Q3SCL7-F1
#
_cell.length_a   1.000
_cell.length_b   1.000
_cell.length_c   1.000
_cell.angle_alpha   90.00
_cell.angle_beta   90.00
_cell.angle_gamma   90.00
#
_symmetry.space_group_name_H-M   'P 1'
#
loop_
_entity.id
_entity.type
_entity.pdbx_description
1 polymer ?
#
loop_
_entity_poly.entity_id
_entity_poly.type
_entity_poly.pdbx_seq_one_letter_code
_entity_poly.pdbx_strand_id
1 'polypeptide(L)' 'MRKFFLLACGLTFLKIATAQDLSYYLPDSVTYNSSIPKPRDIIYHEVGEYHVTHDRLVNYMKAIATAAPERV' A
#
# COMPACT_ATOMS: atom_id res chain seq x y z
N MET A 1 -43.26 7.42 -10.04
CA MET A 1 -42.59 7.56 -8.72
C MET A 1 -41.83 6.29 -8.28
N ARG A 2 -42.38 5.07 -8.41
CA ARG A 2 -41.69 3.82 -8.01
C ARG A 2 -40.36 3.53 -8.73
N LYS A 3 -40.22 3.94 -10.00
CA LYS A 3 -38.99 3.78 -10.80
C LYS A 3 -37.85 4.69 -10.35
N PHE A 4 -38.17 5.90 -9.84
CA PHE A 4 -37.17 6.81 -9.28
C PHE A 4 -36.60 6.30 -7.95
N PHE A 5 -37.45 5.63 -7.15
CA PHE A 5 -37.02 5.02 -5.89
C PHE A 5 -36.04 3.84 -6.11
N LEU A 6 -36.27 3.05 -7.16
CA LEU A 6 -35.36 1.96 -7.56
C LEU A 6 -34.02 2.50 -8.10
N LEU A 7 -34.03 3.63 -8.80
CA LEU A 7 -32.81 4.28 -9.30
C LEU A 7 -31.96 4.86 -8.15
N ALA A 8 -32.61 5.45 -7.13
CA ALA A 8 -31.93 6.00 -5.95
C ALA A 8 -31.29 4.91 -5.07
N CYS A 9 -31.87 3.71 -5.01
CA CYS A 9 -31.33 2.59 -4.24
C CYS A 9 -30.09 1.94 -4.91
N GLY A 10 -29.94 2.07 -6.24
CA GLY A 10 -28.76 1.58 -6.96
C GLY A 10 -27.49 2.41 -6.75
N LEU A 11 -27.63 3.70 -6.39
CA LEU A 11 -26.48 4.61 -6.20
C LEU A 11 -25.74 4.41 -4.86
N THR A 12 -26.32 3.72 -3.88
CA THR A 12 -25.75 3.60 -2.53
C THR A 12 -24.68 2.52 -2.39
N PHE A 13 -24.40 1.73 -3.44
CA PHE A 13 -23.48 0.58 -3.39
C PHE A 13 -22.03 0.86 -3.80
N LEU A 14 -21.64 2.09 -4.11
CA LEU A 14 -20.25 2.42 -4.45
C LEU A 14 -19.40 2.69 -3.19
N LYS A 15 -19.24 1.68 -2.33
CA LYS A 15 -18.21 1.67 -1.29
C LYS A 15 -17.01 0.89 -1.81
N ILE A 16 -16.07 1.59 -2.45
CA ILE A 16 -14.78 1.02 -2.84
C ILE A 16 -13.97 0.85 -1.55
N ALA A 17 -13.63 -0.39 -1.20
CA ALA A 17 -12.71 -0.67 -0.10
C ALA A 17 -11.29 -0.30 -0.55
N THR A 18 -10.76 0.81 -0.04
CA THR A 18 -9.37 1.22 -0.27
C THR A 18 -8.50 0.71 0.87
N ALA A 19 -7.24 0.37 0.58
CA ALA A 19 -6.26 0.12 1.62
C ALA A 19 -6.08 1.37 2.51
N GLN A 20 -5.69 1.16 3.77
CA GLN A 20 -5.32 2.27 4.65
C GLN A 20 -4.04 2.92 4.15
N ASP A 21 -3.90 4.23 4.39
CA ASP A 21 -2.66 4.93 4.11
C ASP A 21 -1.51 4.36 4.96
N LEU A 22 -0.28 4.46 4.47
CA LEU A 22 0.90 3.94 5.18
C LEU A 22 1.08 4.57 6.57
N SER A 23 0.67 5.83 6.74
CA SER A 23 0.64 6.53 8.04
C SER A 23 -0.20 5.83 9.10
N TYR A 24 -1.20 5.03 8.72
CA TYR A 24 -1.99 4.23 9.66
C TYR A 24 -1.12 3.21 10.42
N TYR A 25 -0.08 2.67 9.76
CA TYR A 25 0.78 1.63 10.32
C TYR A 25 2.08 2.17 10.91
N LEU A 26 2.46 3.39 10.55
CA LEU A 26 3.75 3.98 10.87
C LEU A 26 3.59 5.14 11.86
N PRO A 27 4.29 5.16 12.99
CA PRO A 27 4.25 6.30 13.89
C PRO A 27 4.86 7.55 13.25
N ASP A 28 4.17 8.69 13.39
CA ASP A 28 4.59 10.01 12.90
C ASP A 28 5.76 10.61 13.71
N SER A 29 6.03 10.07 14.91
CA SER A 29 7.08 10.54 15.82
C SER A 29 8.47 10.04 15.47
N VAL A 30 8.62 9.22 14.42
CA VAL A 30 9.88 8.59 14.02
C VAL A 30 10.36 9.19 12.69
N THR A 31 11.63 9.61 12.67
CA THR A 31 12.30 9.95 11.41
C THR A 31 12.85 8.69 10.77
N TYR A 32 12.29 8.29 9.64
CA TYR A 32 12.76 7.14 8.88
C TYR A 32 14.04 7.45 8.10
N ASN A 33 14.91 6.46 7.95
CA ASN A 33 16.12 6.61 7.15
C ASN A 33 15.75 6.74 5.66
N SER A 34 16.07 7.90 5.07
CA SER A 34 15.78 8.20 3.66
C SER A 34 16.65 7.43 2.67
N SER A 35 17.72 6.77 3.11
CA SER A 35 18.52 5.88 2.24
C SER A 35 17.77 4.59 1.91
N ILE A 36 16.82 4.17 2.74
CA ILE A 36 16.05 2.95 2.53
C ILE A 36 14.94 3.25 1.51
N PRO A 37 14.89 2.52 0.37
CA PRO A 37 13.85 2.74 -0.64
C PRO A 37 12.47 2.37 -0.10
N LYS A 38 11.41 3.01 -0.61
CA LYS A 38 10.05 2.62 -0.22
C LYS A 38 9.68 1.31 -0.92
N PRO A 39 8.88 0.44 -0.30
CA PRO A 39 8.42 -0.81 -0.93
C PRO A 39 7.83 -0.60 -2.32
N ARG A 40 7.00 0.43 -2.51
CA ARG A 40 6.35 0.76 -3.78
C ARG A 40 7.33 1.04 -4.93
N ASP A 41 8.54 1.53 -4.63
CA ASP A 41 9.53 1.89 -5.65
C ASP A 41 10.14 0.64 -6.31
N ILE A 42 10.09 -0.51 -5.62
CA ILE A 42 10.63 -1.80 -6.07
C ILE A 42 9.51 -2.82 -6.37
N ILE A 43 8.41 -2.78 -5.63
CA ILE A 43 7.29 -3.73 -5.72
C ILE A 43 6.20 -3.23 -6.69
N TYR A 44 6.19 -1.92 -6.99
CA TYR A 44 5.30 -1.23 -7.94
C TYR A 44 3.82 -1.14 -7.55
N HIS A 45 3.48 -1.42 -6.30
CA HIS A 45 2.15 -1.16 -5.73
C HIS A 45 2.28 -0.84 -4.24
N GLU A 46 1.24 -0.22 -3.67
CA GLU A 46 1.23 0.13 -2.25
C GLU A 46 0.98 -1.13 -1.38
N VAL A 47 1.26 -0.99 -0.08
CA VAL A 47 1.00 -2.05 0.91
C VAL A 47 -0.51 -2.25 1.02
N GLY A 48 -0.97 -3.49 0.86
CA GLY A 48 -2.39 -3.84 0.95
C GLY A 48 -3.19 -3.74 -0.36
N GLU A 49 -2.57 -3.28 -1.45
CA GLU A 49 -3.22 -3.21 -2.76
C GLU A 49 -3.28 -4.59 -3.45
N TYR A 50 -2.16 -5.32 -3.46
CA TYR A 50 -2.04 -6.66 -4.03
C TYR A 50 -1.11 -7.56 -3.22
N HIS A 51 -1.16 -8.87 -3.51
CA HIS A 51 -0.20 -9.83 -2.96
C HIS A 51 1.18 -9.64 -3.60
N VAL A 52 2.22 -9.61 -2.76
CA VAL A 52 3.62 -9.48 -3.21
C VAL A 52 4.14 -10.84 -3.66
N THR A 53 4.63 -10.92 -4.89
CA THR A 53 5.29 -12.13 -5.40
C THR A 53 6.68 -12.31 -4.78
N HIS A 54 7.13 -13.56 -4.70
CA HIS A 54 8.41 -13.90 -4.07
C HIS A 54 9.60 -13.14 -4.67
N ASP A 55 9.68 -13.03 -5.99
CA ASP A 55 10.74 -12.32 -6.71
C ASP A 55 10.79 -10.82 -6.36
N ARG A 56 9.62 -10.16 -6.29
CA ARG A 56 9.52 -8.74 -5.91
C ARG A 56 9.95 -8.53 -4.47
N LEU A 57 9.54 -9.42 -3.56
CA LEU A 57 9.96 -9.38 -2.17
C LEU A 57 11.49 -9.53 -2.05
N VAL A 58 12.07 -10.51 -2.74
CA VAL A 58 13.52 -10.73 -2.75
C VAL A 58 14.26 -9.52 -3.33
N ASN A 59 13.76 -8.90 -4.40
CA ASN A 59 14.36 -7.70 -4.98
C ASN A 59 14.33 -6.52 -4.01
N TYR A 60 13.23 -6.34 -3.28
CA TYR A 60 13.14 -5.31 -2.24
C TYR A 60 14.15 -5.57 -1.10
N MET A 61 14.25 -6.82 -0.63
CA MET A 61 15.24 -7.18 0.41
C MET A 61 16.68 -6.94 -0.05
N LYS A 62 17.02 -7.20 -1.32
CA LYS A 62 18.33 -6.87 -1.88
C LYS A 62 18.60 -5.37 -1.92
N ALA A 63 17.58 -4.56 -2.26
CA ALA A 63 17.69 -3.12 -2.26
C ALA A 63 17.94 -2.58 -0.83
N ILE A 64 17.25 -3.14 0.18
CA ILE A 64 17.50 -2.82 1.60
C ILE A 64 18.93 -3.21 1.99
N ALA A 65 19.39 -4.42 1.67
CA ALA A 65 20.74 -4.86 2.00
C ALA A 65 21.84 -3.98 1.35
N THR A 66 21.54 -3.39 0.19
CA THR A 66 22.44 -2.42 -0.46
C THR A 66 22.42 -1.06 0.25
N ALA A 67 21.24 -0.60 0.67
CA ALA A 67 21.05 0.69 1.32
C ALA A 67 21.48 0.71 2.80
N ALA A 68 21.44 -0.44 3.47
CA ALA A 68 21.77 -0.63 4.88
C ALA A 68 22.41 -2.02 5.12
N PRO A 69 23.67 -2.24 4.69
CA PRO A 69 24.37 -3.53 4.83
C PRO A 69 24.53 -4.01 6.27
N GLU A 70 24.47 -3.12 7.25
CA GLU A 70 24.57 -3.42 8.67
C GLU A 70 23.26 -3.88 9.31
N ARG A 71 22.15 -3.89 8.55
CA ARG A 71 20.79 -4.19 9.06
C ARG A 71 20.25 -5.54 8.57
N VAL A 72 20.88 -6.18 7.59
CA VAL A 72 20.46 -7.42 6.93
C VAL A 72 21.65 -8.36 6.81
#